data_AF-A0A1G1THB9-F1
#
_entry.id   AF-A0A1G1THB9-F1
#
_cell.length_a   1.000
_cell.length_b   1.000
_cell.length_c   1.000
_cell.angle_alpha   90.00
_cell.angle_beta   90.00
_cell.angle_gamma   90.00
#
_symmetry.space_group_name_H-M   'P 1'
#
loop_
_entity.id
_entity.type
_entity.pdbx_description
1 polymer ?
#
loop_
_entity_poly.entity_id
_entity_poly.type
_entity_poly.pdbx_seq_one_letter_code
_entity_poly.pdbx_strand_id
1 'polypeptide(L)'
;MPLPNQTFLMLSKKAFADLRAQGRYTYDQTVYVQQNDPANPLLLNGQPLDVLHVVAQGDPAELWILNNPDFPIICRMEHNPLGVNLLLSAIK
;
A
#
# COMPACT_ATOMS: atom_id res chain seq x y z
N MET A 1 -0.88 22.81 8.21
CA MET A 1 -1.63 23.10 6.96
C MET A 1 -1.48 21.89 6.06
N PRO A 2 -2.56 21.21 5.63
CA PRO A 2 -2.43 20.22 4.57
C PRO A 2 -1.95 20.92 3.29
N LEU A 3 -0.96 20.36 2.61
CA LEU A 3 -0.44 20.92 1.37
C LEU A 3 -1.50 20.72 0.26
N PRO A 4 -1.81 21.76 -0.55
CA PRO A 4 -2.69 21.58 -1.70
C PRO A 4 -2.09 20.56 -2.70
N ASN A 5 -2.94 19.69 -3.26
CA ASN A 5 -2.63 18.70 -4.32
C ASN A 5 -1.90 17.40 -3.93
N GLN A 6 -2.09 16.87 -2.72
CA GLN A 6 -1.61 15.51 -2.41
C GLN A 6 -2.65 14.46 -2.84
N THR A 7 -2.18 13.46 -3.59
CA THR A 7 -2.97 12.24 -3.84
C THR A 7 -2.90 11.36 -2.61
N PHE A 8 -4.06 11.05 -2.03
CA PHE A 8 -4.20 10.12 -0.92
C PHE A 8 -4.60 8.73 -1.48
N LEU A 9 -4.20 7.66 -0.80
CA LEU A 9 -4.50 6.26 -1.16
C LEU A 9 -3.90 5.73 -2.46
N MET A 10 -2.99 6.45 -3.12
CA MET A 10 -2.31 5.94 -4.30
C MET A 10 -0.81 6.09 -4.17
N LEU A 11 -0.10 5.07 -4.61
CA LEU A 11 1.33 5.17 -4.79
C LEU A 11 1.64 5.90 -6.10
N SER A 12 2.71 6.70 -6.14
CA SER A 12 3.17 7.25 -7.43
C SER A 12 3.62 6.11 -8.36
N LYS A 13 3.45 6.26 -9.68
CA LYS A 13 3.92 5.27 -10.66
C LYS A 13 5.41 4.96 -10.50
N LYS A 14 6.21 5.96 -10.14
CA LYS A 14 7.64 5.79 -9.84
C LYS A 14 7.87 4.89 -8.62
N ALA A 15 7.23 5.19 -7.49
CA ALA A 15 7.41 4.38 -6.28
C ALA A 15 6.87 2.96 -6.47
N PHE A 16 5.80 2.77 -7.25
CA PHE A 16 5.33 1.44 -7.64
C PHE A 16 6.36 0.69 -8.51
N ALA A 17 6.98 1.36 -9.47
CA ALA A 17 8.05 0.77 -10.27
C ALA A 17 9.28 0.39 -9.41
N ASP A 18 9.67 1.25 -8.47
CA ASP A 18 10.76 0.97 -7.53
C ASP A 18 10.42 -0.25 -6.64
N LEU A 19 9.18 -0.33 -6.13
CA LEU A 19 8.67 -1.47 -5.38
C LEU A 19 8.76 -2.77 -6.20
N ARG A 20 8.28 -2.77 -7.45
CA ARG A 20 8.31 -3.95 -8.33
C ARG A 20 9.74 -4.39 -8.68
N ALA A 21 10.65 -3.44 -8.87
CA ALA A 21 12.02 -3.73 -9.28
C ALA A 21 12.91 -4.16 -8.11
N GLN A 22 12.67 -3.64 -6.91
CA GLN A 22 13.61 -3.74 -5.78
C GLN A 22 12.98 -4.38 -4.53
N GLY A 23 11.67 -4.63 -4.53
CA GLY A 23 10.93 -5.04 -3.33
C GLY A 23 10.82 -3.94 -2.27
N ARG A 24 11.06 -2.67 -2.61
CA ARG A 24 10.97 -1.54 -1.68
C ARG A 24 10.83 -0.20 -2.38
N TYR A 25 10.34 0.80 -1.65
CA TYR A 25 10.32 2.20 -2.08
C TYR A 25 10.45 3.14 -0.88
N THR A 26 10.71 4.42 -1.13
CA THR A 26 10.76 5.45 -0.09
C THR A 26 9.67 6.48 -0.33
N TYR A 27 8.89 6.79 0.72
CA TYR A 27 7.88 7.83 0.72
C TYR A 27 7.99 8.62 2.03
N ASP A 28 8.08 9.95 1.92
CA ASP A 28 8.19 10.86 3.07
C ASP A 28 9.23 10.41 4.12
N GLN A 29 10.45 10.11 3.66
CA GLN A 29 11.57 9.62 4.48
C GLN A 29 11.38 8.23 5.11
N THR A 30 10.22 7.61 4.93
CA THR A 30 9.92 6.24 5.35
C THR A 30 10.22 5.26 4.23
N VAL A 31 10.99 4.21 4.53
CA VAL A 31 11.24 3.10 3.61
C VAL A 31 10.18 2.03 3.82
N TYR A 32 9.48 1.62 2.77
CA TYR A 32 8.54 0.50 2.79
C TYR A 32 9.16 -0.69 2.10
N VAL A 33 9.08 -1.87 2.72
CA VAL A 33 9.69 -3.11 2.23
C VAL A 33 8.61 -4.16 2.01
N GLN A 34 8.64 -4.80 0.85
CA GLN A 34 7.72 -5.86 0.46
C GLN A 34 7.89 -7.08 1.37
N GLN A 35 6.76 -7.58 1.84
CA GLN A 35 6.68 -8.83 2.58
C GLN A 35 6.27 -9.97 1.65
N ASN A 36 6.84 -11.14 1.87
CA ASN A 36 6.42 -12.37 1.22
C ASN A 36 5.50 -13.14 2.17
N ASP A 37 4.26 -12.68 2.30
CA ASP A 37 3.23 -13.32 3.13
C ASP A 37 2.19 -14.07 2.28
N PRO A 38 2.36 -15.38 2.05
CA PRO A 38 1.36 -16.18 1.34
C PRO A 38 0.12 -16.51 2.19
N ALA A 39 0.13 -16.21 3.49
CA ALA A 39 -0.83 -16.78 4.45
C ALA A 39 -2.17 -16.03 4.58
N ASN A 40 -2.26 -14.76 4.16
CA ASN A 40 -3.45 -13.93 4.39
C ASN A 40 -3.78 -13.07 3.15
N PRO A 41 -4.45 -13.64 2.12
CA PRO A 41 -4.86 -12.87 0.97
C PRO A 41 -5.91 -11.81 1.37
N LEU A 42 -5.76 -10.59 0.84
CA LEU A 42 -6.81 -9.58 0.95
C LEU A 42 -7.98 -10.02 0.06
N LEU A 43 -9.17 -10.21 0.65
CA LEU A 43 -10.37 -10.62 -0.09
C LEU A 43 -11.24 -9.41 -0.41
N LEU A 44 -11.73 -9.33 -1.66
CA LEU A 44 -12.75 -8.39 -2.09
C LEU A 44 -13.93 -9.19 -2.64
N ASN A 45 -15.12 -9.05 -2.04
CA ASN A 45 -16.30 -9.83 -2.38
C ASN A 45 -16.06 -11.36 -2.36
N GLY A 46 -15.23 -11.84 -1.42
CA GLY A 46 -14.90 -13.27 -1.27
C GLY A 46 -13.88 -13.80 -2.29
N GLN A 47 -13.34 -12.96 -3.18
CA GLN A 47 -12.29 -13.32 -4.11
C GLN A 47 -10.95 -12.70 -3.69
N PRO A 48 -9.82 -13.40 -3.85
CA PRO A 48 -8.51 -12.84 -3.56
C PRO A 48 -8.21 -11.66 -4.50
N LEU A 49 -7.78 -10.54 -3.92
CA LEU A 49 -7.31 -9.37 -4.64
C LEU A 49 -5.79 -9.45 -4.79
N ASP A 50 -5.27 -9.26 -6.00
CA ASP A 50 -3.83 -9.24 -6.25
C ASP A 50 -3.21 -7.95 -5.70
N VAL A 51 -2.53 -8.08 -4.55
CA VAL A 51 -1.93 -6.97 -3.82
C VAL A 51 -0.49 -7.26 -3.42
N LEU A 52 0.32 -6.21 -3.39
CA LEU A 52 1.66 -6.21 -2.82
C LEU A 52 1.57 -5.74 -1.38
N HIS A 53 1.98 -6.59 -0.43
CA HIS A 53 2.06 -6.23 0.98
C HIS A 53 3.42 -5.58 1.29
N VAL A 54 3.43 -4.41 1.91
CA VAL A 54 4.65 -3.73 2.37
C VAL A 54 4.51 -3.29 3.83
N VAL A 55 5.63 -3.31 4.56
CA VAL A 55 5.73 -2.82 5.95
C VAL A 55 6.73 -1.66 5.98
N ALA A 56 6.42 -0.61 6.75
CA ALA A 56 7.34 0.48 7.00
C ALA A 56 8.57 0.01 7.80
N GLN A 57 9.74 0.50 7.46
CA GLN A 57 10.95 0.24 8.22
C GLN A 57 10.99 1.15 9.45
N GLY A 58 11.00 0.56 10.64
CA GLY A 58 11.07 1.30 11.91
C GLY A 58 9.72 1.74 12.48
N ASP A 59 8.62 1.40 11.83
CA ASP A 59 7.24 1.63 12.27
C ASP A 59 6.38 0.40 11.89
N PRO A 60 5.39 -0.02 12.70
CA PRO A 60 4.53 -1.16 12.35
C PRO A 60 3.58 -0.93 11.17
N ALA A 61 3.52 0.26 10.56
CA ALA A 61 2.59 0.57 9.48
C ALA A 61 2.68 -0.40 8.29
N GLU A 62 1.53 -0.95 7.91
CA GLU A 62 1.37 -1.94 6.85
C GLU A 62 0.46 -1.41 5.73
N LEU A 63 0.81 -1.69 4.48
CA LEU A 63 0.03 -1.30 3.31
C LEU A 63 -0.13 -2.48 2.34
N TRP A 64 -1.35 -2.68 1.84
CA TRP A 64 -1.63 -3.59 0.73
C TRP A 64 -1.96 -2.78 -0.50
N ILE A 65 -1.11 -2.84 -1.52
CA ILE A 65 -1.17 -2.01 -2.71
C ILE A 65 -1.64 -2.89 -3.88
N LEU A 66 -2.68 -2.49 -4.60
CA LEU A 66 -3.15 -3.18 -5.81
C LEU A 66 -1.98 -3.36 -6.77
N ASN A 67 -1.77 -4.60 -7.23
CA ASN A 67 -0.71 -4.93 -8.17
C ASN A 67 -1.10 -4.53 -9.61
N ASN A 68 -1.34 -3.23 -9.81
CA ASN A 68 -1.74 -2.64 -11.08
C ASN A 68 -0.92 -1.36 -11.33
N PRO A 69 -0.02 -1.32 -12.33
CA PRO A 69 0.83 -0.16 -12.59
C PRO A 69 0.08 1.09 -13.06
N ASP A 70 -1.12 0.93 -13.62
CA ASP A 70 -1.95 2.07 -14.01
C ASP A 70 -2.70 2.68 -12.82
N PHE A 71 -3.04 1.83 -11.83
CA PHE A 71 -3.79 2.20 -10.64
C PHE A 71 -3.24 1.53 -9.36
N PRO A 72 -2.06 1.95 -8.86
CA PRO A 72 -1.44 1.37 -7.66
C PRO A 72 -2.10 1.91 -6.39
N ILE A 73 -3.35 1.51 -6.17
CA ILE A 73 -4.22 1.95 -5.08
C ILE A 73 -3.86 1.20 -3.79
N ILE A 74 -3.85 1.90 -2.66
CA ILE A 74 -3.75 1.30 -1.33
C ILE A 74 -5.14 0.74 -0.98
N CYS A 75 -5.25 -0.59 -0.92
CA CYS A 75 -6.50 -1.30 -0.65
C CYS A 75 -6.71 -1.60 0.85
N ARG A 76 -5.63 -1.64 1.64
CA ARG A 76 -5.70 -1.79 3.09
C ARG A 76 -4.51 -1.07 3.71
N MET A 77 -4.73 -0.49 4.88
CA MET A 77 -3.70 0.11 5.72
C MET A 77 -3.97 -0.26 7.16
N GLU A 78 -2.94 -0.76 7.83
CA GLU A 78 -2.97 -1.13 9.24
C GLU A 78 -1.82 -0.50 9.99
N HIS A 79 -1.99 -0.41 11.32
CA HIS A 79 -0.99 0.09 12.25
C HIS A 79 -0.43 1.48 11.90
N ASN A 80 -1.21 2.32 11.22
CA ASN A 80 -0.78 3.68 10.89
C ASN A 80 -0.59 4.50 12.19
N PRO A 81 0.59 5.12 12.42
CA PRO A 81 0.89 5.85 13.66
C PRO A 81 0.03 7.09 13.88
N LEU A 82 -0.58 7.64 12.81
CA LEU A 82 -1.52 8.76 12.87
C LEU A 82 -2.97 8.30 13.14
N GLY A 83 -3.19 7.00 13.34
CA GLY A 83 -4.50 6.42 13.67
C GLY A 83 -5.44 6.27 12.47
N VAL A 84 -4.95 6.48 11.24
CA VAL A 84 -5.76 6.36 10.02
C VAL A 84 -5.52 5.02 9.35
N ASN A 85 -6.40 4.06 9.64
CA ASN A 85 -6.44 2.75 8.97
C ASN A 85 -7.54 2.74 7.89
N LEU A 86 -7.40 1.85 6.90
CA LEU A 86 -8.41 1.71 5.83
C LEU A 86 -8.56 0.27 5.36
N LEU A 87 -9.73 0.00 4.77
CA LEU A 87 -10.03 -1.25 4.08
C LEU A 87 -10.94 -0.95 2.88
N LEU A 88 -10.52 -1.38 1.69
CA LEU A 88 -11.32 -1.35 0.47
C LEU A 88 -12.45 -2.37 0.60
N SER A 89 -13.70 -1.90 0.58
CA SER A 89 -14.88 -2.75 0.77
C SER A 89 -15.57 -3.16 -0.54
N ALA A 90 -15.50 -2.33 -1.60
CA ALA A 90 -16.09 -2.62 -2.90
C ALA A 90 -15.44 -1.80 -4.03
N ILE A 91 -15.56 -2.33 -5.26
CA ILE A 91 -15.35 -1.59 -6.52
C ILE A 91 -16.70 -1.67 -7.26
N LYS A 92 -17.22 -0.53 -7.72
CA LYS A 92 -18.53 -0.41 -8.37
C LYS A 92 -18.42 0.32 -9.68
#